data_AF-A0AAW5IHV6-F1
#
_entry.id   AF-A0AAW5IHV6-F1
#
_cell.length_a   1.000
_cell.length_b   1.000
_cell.length_c   1.000
_cell.angle_alpha   90.00
_cell.angle_beta   90.00
_cell.angle_gamma   90.00
#
_symmetry.space_group_name_H-M   'P 1'
#
loop_
_entity.id
_entity.type
_entity.pdbx_description
1 polymer ?
#
loop_
_entity_poly.entity_id
_entity_poly.type
_entity_poly.pdbx_seq_one_letter_code
_entity_poly.pdbx_strand_id
1 'polypeptide(L)'
;MIELSELEILKRELSVLEGHYEMYLEERDKSKYSRLKKDREHASHNMYVHAQYLEKTLTENPYVLAAVYDGNQFQFEDFINFVDSDMPGYIQKIKDRIEKLEEMHKEE
;
A
#
# COMPACT_ATOMS: atom_id res chain seq x y z
N MET A 1 21.17 -17.07 -2.65
CA MET A 1 20.00 -16.21 -2.34
C MET A 1 20.03 -15.95 -0.86
N ILE A 2 20.02 -14.70 -0.43
CA ILE A 2 19.76 -14.36 0.97
C ILE A 2 18.24 -14.38 1.09
N GLU A 3 17.72 -15.31 1.88
CA GLU A 3 16.31 -15.35 2.24
C GLU A 3 16.08 -14.26 3.27
N LEU A 4 15.28 -13.25 2.91
CA LEU A 4 14.93 -12.17 3.83
C LEU A 4 13.92 -12.70 4.85
N SER A 5 14.08 -12.30 6.11
CA SER A 5 13.09 -12.59 7.15
C SER A 5 11.76 -11.88 6.86
N GLU A 6 10.66 -12.39 7.43
CA GLU A 6 9.35 -11.73 7.37
C GLU A 6 9.45 -10.25 7.78
N LEU A 7 10.18 -9.96 8.87
CA LEU A 7 10.40 -8.61 9.39
C LEU A 7 11.06 -7.69 8.36
N GLU A 8 12.14 -8.16 7.70
CA GLU A 8 12.84 -7.38 6.68
C GLU A 8 11.96 -7.14 5.44
N ILE A 9 11.19 -8.14 5.03
CA ILE A 9 10.26 -8.01 3.91
C ILE A 9 9.17 -6.99 4.24
N LEU A 10 8.52 -7.10 5.40
CA LEU A 10 7.47 -6.17 5.80
C LEU A 10 7.97 -4.72 5.90
N LYS A 11 9.16 -4.49 6.45
CA LYS A 11 9.76 -3.14 6.50
C LYS A 11 10.00 -2.56 5.11
N ARG A 12 10.50 -3.39 4.19
CA ARG A 12 10.73 -2.97 2.80
C ARG A 12 9.41 -2.64 2.10
N GLU A 13 8.42 -3.52 2.19
CA GLU A 13 7.13 -3.30 1.54
C GLU A 13 6.36 -2.14 2.16
N LEU A 14 6.46 -1.92 3.47
CA LEU A 14 5.87 -0.74 4.12
C LEU A 14 6.40 0.55 3.50
N SER A 15 7.72 0.67 3.32
CA SER A 15 8.33 1.84 2.69
C SER A 15 7.84 2.05 1.25
N VAL A 16 7.66 0.96 0.49
CA VAL A 16 7.10 0.98 -0.87
C VAL A 16 5.63 1.43 -0.86
N LEU A 17 4.80 0.87 0.03
CA LEU A 17 3.38 1.21 0.15
C LEU A 17 3.19 2.68 0.55
N GLU A 18 3.95 3.17 1.53
CA GLU A 18 3.89 4.58 1.95
C GLU A 18 4.28 5.52 0.81
N GLY A 19 5.37 5.22 0.09
CA GLY A 19 5.81 6.03 -1.04
C GLY A 19 4.81 6.04 -2.20
N HIS A 20 4.27 4.88 -2.56
CA HIS A 20 3.23 4.79 -3.61
C HIS A 20 1.92 5.45 -3.20
N TYR A 21 1.56 5.41 -1.92
CA TYR A 21 0.37 6.08 -1.43
C TYR A 21 0.53 7.60 -1.44
N GLU A 22 1.69 8.13 -1.05
CA GLU A 22 1.99 9.56 -1.17
C GLU A 22 1.90 10.03 -2.63
N MET A 23 2.54 9.31 -3.56
CA MET A 23 2.46 9.62 -5.00
C MET A 23 1.03 9.53 -5.53
N TYR A 24 0.24 8.55 -5.08
CA TYR A 24 -1.18 8.46 -5.41
C TYR A 24 -1.95 9.72 -4.96
N LEU A 25 -1.75 10.18 -3.72
CA LEU A 25 -2.42 11.36 -3.18
C LEU A 25 -2.06 12.64 -3.95
N GLU A 26 -0.78 12.80 -4.33
CA GLU A 26 -0.34 13.92 -5.17
C GLU A 26 -1.03 13.92 -6.54
N GLU A 27 -1.01 12.78 -7.23
CA GLU A 27 -1.61 12.65 -8.57
C GLU A 27 -3.13 12.80 -8.51
N ARG A 28 -3.78 12.31 -7.44
CA ARG A 28 -5.20 12.55 -7.17
C ARG A 28 -5.51 14.04 -7.08
N ASP A 29 -4.72 14.79 -6.32
CA ASP A 29 -4.94 16.24 -6.18
C ASP A 29 -4.65 16.98 -7.49
N LYS A 30 -3.59 16.61 -8.21
CA LYS A 30 -3.30 17.14 -9.56
C LYS A 30 -4.43 16.84 -10.54
N SER A 31 -5.02 15.64 -10.50
CA SER A 31 -6.13 15.26 -11.38
C SER A 31 -7.38 16.09 -11.15
N LYS A 32 -7.60 16.56 -9.91
CA LYS A 32 -8.76 17.37 -9.52
C LYS A 32 -8.54 18.87 -9.78
N TYR A 33 -7.35 19.38 -9.47
CA TYR A 33 -7.13 20.82 -9.35
C TYR A 33 -6.22 21.43 -10.43
N SER A 34 -5.55 20.63 -11.28
CA SER A 34 -4.72 21.20 -12.36
C SER A 34 -5.55 22.04 -13.32
N ARG A 35 -5.00 23.19 -13.76
CA ARG A 35 -5.71 24.12 -14.64
C ARG A 35 -5.93 23.55 -16.04
N LEU A 36 -4.92 22.88 -16.59
CA LEU A 36 -4.98 22.30 -17.93
C LEU A 36 -5.66 20.93 -17.91
N LYS A 37 -6.55 20.68 -18.87
CA LYS A 37 -7.24 19.40 -19.02
C LYS A 37 -6.26 18.24 -19.25
N LYS A 38 -5.26 18.45 -20.11
CA LYS A 38 -4.24 17.43 -20.41
C LYS A 38 -3.47 16.98 -19.16
N ASP A 39 -3.14 17.93 -18.28
CA ASP A 39 -2.43 17.62 -17.04
C ASP A 39 -3.33 16.83 -16.08
N ARG A 40 -4.61 17.16 -16.00
CA ARG A 40 -5.59 16.38 -15.21
C ARG A 40 -5.71 14.95 -15.74
N GLU A 41 -5.79 14.77 -17.06
CA GLU A 41 -5.87 13.44 -17.67
C GLU A 41 -4.60 12.61 -17.43
N HIS A 42 -3.43 13.23 -17.55
CA HIS A 42 -2.16 12.58 -17.25
C HIS A 42 -2.07 12.18 -15.77
N ALA A 43 -2.47 13.08 -14.87
CA ALA A 43 -2.48 12.80 -13.44
C ALA A 43 -3.47 11.70 -13.06
N SER A 44 -4.68 11.66 -13.66
CA SER A 44 -5.62 10.56 -13.48
C SER A 44 -5.02 9.21 -13.89
N HIS A 45 -4.25 9.19 -14.98
CA HIS A 45 -3.56 7.97 -15.43
C HIS A 45 -2.48 7.54 -14.42
N ASN A 46 -1.65 8.46 -13.95
CA ASN A 46 -0.60 8.15 -12.98
C ASN A 46 -1.17 7.72 -11.61
N MET A 47 -2.24 8.40 -11.16
CA MET A 47 -3.00 8.01 -9.97
C MET A 47 -3.47 6.55 -10.06
N TYR A 48 -4.03 6.16 -11.21
CA TYR A 48 -4.46 4.79 -11.46
C TYR A 48 -3.30 3.79 -11.42
N VAL A 49 -2.14 4.13 -12.03
CA VAL A 49 -0.93 3.28 -12.00
C VAL A 49 -0.45 3.05 -10.57
N HIS A 50 -0.44 4.09 -9.73
CA HIS A 50 -0.07 3.94 -8.31
C HIS A 50 -1.07 3.10 -7.53
N ALA A 51 -2.38 3.27 -7.77
CA ALA A 51 -3.41 2.43 -7.15
C ALA A 51 -3.22 0.95 -7.50
N GLN A 52 -2.95 0.61 -8.77
CA GLN A 52 -2.68 -0.77 -9.17
C GLN A 52 -1.41 -1.34 -8.51
N TYR A 53 -0.38 -0.52 -8.35
CA TYR A 53 0.85 -0.97 -7.69
C TYR A 53 0.59 -1.27 -6.20
N LEU A 54 -0.15 -0.41 -5.52
CA LEU A 54 -0.57 -0.63 -4.12
C LEU A 54 -1.37 -1.93 -3.97
N GLU A 55 -2.39 -2.14 -4.82
CA GLU A 55 -3.20 -3.36 -4.83
C GLU A 55 -2.33 -4.61 -5.02
N LYS A 56 -1.39 -4.54 -5.96
CA LYS A 56 -0.48 -5.63 -6.26
C LYS A 56 0.43 -5.96 -5.08
N THR A 57 1.02 -4.95 -4.43
CA THR A 57 1.86 -5.17 -3.24
C THR A 57 1.05 -5.77 -2.08
N LEU A 58 -0.21 -5.34 -1.90
CA LEU A 58 -1.10 -5.86 -0.85
C LEU A 58 -1.51 -7.31 -1.09
N THR A 59 -1.63 -7.75 -2.34
CA THR A 59 -2.21 -9.05 -2.71
C THR A 59 -1.19 -10.11 -3.12
N GLU A 60 -0.05 -9.73 -3.71
CA GLU A 60 0.95 -10.66 -4.21
C GLU A 60 2.07 -10.98 -3.20
N ASN A 61 2.36 -10.07 -2.26
CA ASN A 61 3.33 -10.37 -1.21
C ASN A 61 2.64 -11.15 -0.07
N PRO A 62 3.00 -12.42 0.20
CA PRO A 62 2.27 -13.26 1.14
C PRO A 62 2.35 -12.76 2.59
N TYR A 63 3.46 -12.11 2.98
CA TYR A 63 3.60 -11.56 4.33
C TYR A 63 2.76 -10.30 4.52
N VAL A 64 2.73 -9.44 3.50
CA VAL A 64 1.85 -8.26 3.49
C VAL A 64 0.40 -8.70 3.52
N LEU A 65 -0.01 -9.61 2.63
CA LEU A 65 -1.37 -10.14 2.58
C LEU A 65 -1.78 -10.74 3.93
N ALA A 66 -0.93 -11.57 4.53
CA ALA A 66 -1.20 -12.16 5.85
C ALA A 66 -1.36 -11.11 6.96
N ALA A 67 -0.64 -9.98 6.88
CA ALA A 67 -0.76 -8.90 7.85
C ALA A 67 -2.07 -8.11 7.70
N VAL A 68 -2.56 -7.93 6.47
CA VAL A 68 -3.72 -7.04 6.20
C VAL A 68 -5.05 -7.77 6.05
N TYR A 69 -5.04 -9.05 5.67
CA TYR A 69 -6.24 -9.82 5.37
C TYR A 69 -7.12 -10.01 6.61
N ASP A 70 -8.41 -9.69 6.49
CA ASP A 70 -9.38 -9.77 7.58
C ASP A 70 -10.32 -10.99 7.51
N GLY A 71 -10.17 -11.83 6.48
CA GLY A 71 -11.03 -12.99 6.25
C GLY A 71 -12.09 -12.77 5.16
N ASN A 72 -12.28 -11.55 4.67
CA ASN A 72 -13.23 -11.24 3.62
C ASN A 72 -12.62 -11.43 2.21
N GLN A 73 -13.17 -12.35 1.43
CA GLN A 73 -12.73 -12.61 0.04
C GLN A 73 -12.92 -11.40 -0.90
N PHE A 74 -13.75 -10.43 -0.53
CA PHE A 74 -14.03 -9.22 -1.30
C PHE A 74 -13.26 -7.99 -0.79
N GLN A 75 -12.32 -8.17 0.15
CA GLN A 75 -11.59 -7.07 0.80
C GLN A 75 -10.90 -6.11 -0.18
N PHE A 76 -10.40 -6.62 -1.31
CA PHE A 76 -9.70 -5.84 -2.33
C PHE A 76 -10.56 -5.58 -3.58
N GLU A 77 -11.83 -6.00 -3.57
CA GLU A 77 -12.73 -5.73 -4.68
C GLU A 77 -12.92 -4.21 -4.84
N ASP A 78 -12.80 -3.73 -6.07
CA ASP A 78 -12.89 -2.30 -6.39
C ASP A 78 -11.89 -1.39 -5.64
N PHE A 79 -10.76 -1.94 -5.16
CA PHE A 79 -9.77 -1.22 -4.34
C PHE A 79 -9.39 0.17 -4.91
N ILE A 80 -9.27 0.29 -6.23
CA ILE A 80 -8.93 1.55 -6.92
C ILE A 80 -9.90 2.69 -6.58
N ASN A 81 -11.17 2.38 -6.27
CA ASN A 81 -12.18 3.37 -5.87
C ASN A 81 -12.12 3.72 -4.37
N PHE A 82 -11.43 2.92 -3.56
CA PHE A 82 -11.38 3.00 -2.10
C PHE A 82 -9.96 3.22 -1.54
N VAL A 83 -8.96 3.48 -2.39
CA VAL A 83 -7.56 3.71 -1.96
C VAL A 83 -7.45 4.73 -0.83
N ASP A 84 -8.16 5.86 -0.92
CA ASP A 84 -8.17 6.92 0.09
C ASP A 84 -8.68 6.46 1.47
N SER A 85 -9.67 5.55 1.50
CA SER A 85 -10.23 5.03 2.75
C SER A 85 -9.45 3.85 3.31
N ASP A 86 -8.94 2.99 2.43
CA ASP A 86 -8.46 1.66 2.81
C ASP A 86 -6.96 1.66 3.16
N MET A 87 -6.15 2.40 2.41
CA MET A 87 -4.69 2.42 2.57
C MET A 87 -4.22 2.79 3.97
N PRO A 88 -4.79 3.80 4.66
CA PRO A 88 -4.40 4.11 6.04
C PRO A 88 -4.56 2.91 6.98
N GLY A 89 -5.64 2.14 6.82
CA GLY A 89 -5.91 0.95 7.61
C GLY A 89 -4.90 -0.17 7.33
N TYR A 90 -4.60 -0.42 6.05
CA TYR A 90 -3.61 -1.44 5.68
C TYR A 90 -2.20 -1.09 6.12
N ILE A 91 -1.77 0.17 5.97
CA ILE A 91 -0.47 0.64 6.46
C ILE A 91 -0.36 0.43 7.97
N GLN A 92 -1.40 0.73 8.74
CA GLN A 92 -1.37 0.55 10.19
C GLN A 92 -1.25 -0.93 10.57
N LYS A 93 -2.02 -1.82 9.94
CA LYS A 93 -1.93 -3.27 10.19
C LYS A 93 -0.51 -3.82 9.95
N ILE A 94 0.16 -3.34 8.90
CA ILE A 94 1.55 -3.72 8.60
C ILE A 94 2.52 -3.20 9.67
N LYS A 95 2.36 -1.95 10.10
CA LYS A 95 3.16 -1.37 11.21
C LYS A 95 3.01 -2.17 12.49
N ASP A 96 1.77 -2.51 12.86
CA ASP A 96 1.48 -3.30 14.06
C ASP A 96 2.10 -4.71 13.98
N ARG A 97 2.15 -5.32 12.78
CA ARG A 97 2.81 -6.61 12.58
C ARG A 97 4.32 -6.51 12.73
N ILE A 98 4.94 -5.47 12.18
CA ILE A 98 6.38 -5.20 12.31
C ILE A 98 6.74 -5.03 13.79
N GLU A 99 5.99 -4.22 14.53
CA GLU A 99 6.23 -3.98 15.97
C GLU A 99 6.21 -5.29 16.77
N LYS A 100 5.19 -6.13 16.56
CA LYS A 100 5.11 -7.46 17.22
C LYS A 100 6.31 -8.35 16.92
N LEU A 101 6.75 -8.39 15.66
CA LEU A 101 7.92 -9.18 15.26
C LEU A 101 9.22 -8.66 15.89
N GLU A 102 9.36 -7.34 16.01
CA GLU A 102 10.51 -6.73 16.69
C GLU A 102 10.53 -7.01 18.20
N GLU A 103 9.37 -7.05 18.85
CA GLU A 103 9.26 -7.41 20.27
C GLU A 103 9.65 -8.87 20.50
N MET A 104 9.13 -9.78 19.69
CA MET A 104 9.48 -11.21 19.77
C MET A 104 10.99 -11.44 19.60
N HIS A 105 11.64 -10.75 18.66
CA HIS A 105 13.09 -10.84 18.45
C HIS A 105 13.93 -10.28 19.61
N LYS A 106 13.38 -9.40 20.46
CA LYS A 106 14.09 -8.85 21.63
C LYS A 106 13.99 -9.75 22.87
N GLU A 107 13.00 -10.63 22.90
CA GLU A 107 12.76 -11.58 24.00
C GLU A 107 13.48 -12.93 23.81
N GLU A 108 14.06 -13.16 22.62
CA GLU A 108 14.96 -14.28 22.29
C GLU A 108 16.44 -13.98 22.64
#